data_AF-A0A1F6ZSD4-F1
#
_entry.id   AF-A0A1F6ZSD4-F1
#
_cell.length_a   1.000
_cell.length_b   1.000
_cell.length_c   1.000
_cell.angle_alpha   90.00
_cell.angle_beta   90.00
_cell.angle_gamma   90.00
#
_symmetry.space_group_name_H-M   'P 1'
#
loop_
_entity.id
_entity.type
_entity.pdbx_description
1 polymer ?
#
loop_
_entity_poly.entity_id
_entity_poly.type
_entity_poly.pdbx_seq_one_letter_code
_entity_poly.pdbx_strand_id
1 'polypeptide(L)'
;MEVEYWKGLFQEIKGIRNGKSERDRKYNNTRMKSHLAKNGFHYGEVQLQELELTVSLGEGEYSLRKAEKNIHESARLIDALFKESTKIDRNIGGWYNILNLSFKDIFAKLHLVFVEDNIDSNPVSFFYNLGHEDGHFLDYAGGRDAVYNKYEVRKKYQRRMKGRESFADFCGWISVSKMLVDGLSGLKISDEICRERSKRTLEIAKEVLLDQSSG
;
A
#
# COMPACT_ATOMS: atom_id res chain seq x y z
N MET A 1 -17.87 -6.70 12.27
CA MET A 1 -17.74 -7.31 10.92
C MET A 1 -16.27 -7.51 10.55
N GLU A 2 -15.40 -6.51 10.77
CA GLU A 2 -13.95 -6.60 10.49
C GLU A 2 -13.19 -7.63 11.36
N VAL A 3 -13.53 -7.73 12.65
CA VAL A 3 -12.90 -8.73 13.56
C VAL A 3 -13.07 -10.17 13.06
N GLU A 4 -14.27 -10.53 12.64
CA GLU A 4 -14.58 -11.89 12.19
C GLU A 4 -13.98 -12.17 10.81
N TYR A 5 -13.84 -11.15 9.95
CA TYR A 5 -13.07 -11.27 8.70
C TYR A 5 -11.61 -11.64 8.99
N TRP A 6 -10.91 -10.87 9.83
CA TRP A 6 -9.51 -11.14 10.14
C TRP A 6 -9.31 -12.47 10.87
N LYS A 7 -10.18 -12.81 11.83
CA LYS A 7 -10.15 -14.13 12.47
C LYS A 7 -10.38 -15.27 11.48
N GLY A 8 -11.40 -15.16 10.63
CA GLY A 8 -11.76 -16.19 9.65
C GLY A 8 -10.65 -16.40 8.62
N LEU A 9 -10.09 -15.31 8.09
CA LEU A 9 -8.96 -15.32 7.16
C LEU A 9 -7.81 -16.19 7.69
N PHE A 10 -7.47 -16.06 8.97
CA PHE A 10 -6.29 -16.72 9.53
C PHE A 10 -6.56 -18.07 10.23
N GLN A 11 -7.79 -18.33 10.68
CA GLN A 11 -8.15 -19.64 11.22
C GLN A 11 -8.07 -20.74 10.15
N GLU A 12 -8.53 -20.47 8.93
CA GLU A 12 -8.45 -21.43 7.84
C GLU A 12 -7.00 -21.72 7.40
N ILE A 13 -6.13 -20.72 7.49
CA ILE A 13 -4.69 -20.83 7.21
C ILE A 13 -4.00 -21.76 8.23
N LYS A 14 -4.36 -21.66 9.53
CA LYS A 14 -3.86 -22.57 10.57
C LYS A 14 -4.29 -24.03 10.37
N GLY A 15 -5.41 -24.26 9.67
CA GLY A 15 -5.94 -25.58 9.35
C GLY A 15 -5.16 -26.36 8.29
N ILE A 16 -4.12 -25.77 7.67
CA ILE A 16 -3.35 -26.43 6.63
C ILE A 16 -2.40 -27.50 7.24
N ARG A 17 -2.52 -28.74 6.75
CA ARG A 17 -1.78 -29.91 7.27
C ARG A 17 -0.29 -29.83 6.89
N ASN A 18 0.57 -30.43 7.71
CA ASN A 18 1.99 -30.59 7.38
C ASN A 18 2.10 -31.44 6.11
N GLY A 19 2.59 -30.86 5.03
CA GLY A 19 2.92 -31.60 3.82
C GLY A 19 4.26 -32.27 4.00
N LYS A 20 4.32 -33.61 3.94
CA LYS A 20 5.59 -34.35 4.03
C LYS A 20 6.24 -34.56 2.66
N SER A 21 5.50 -34.27 1.59
CA SER A 21 5.93 -34.42 0.19
C SER A 21 5.84 -33.10 -0.58
N GLU A 22 6.57 -32.99 -1.68
CA GLU A 22 6.49 -31.86 -2.61
C GLU A 22 5.06 -31.67 -3.17
N ARG A 23 4.35 -32.78 -3.41
CA ARG A 23 2.94 -32.77 -3.83
C ARG A 23 2.04 -32.09 -2.80
N ASP A 24 2.24 -32.37 -1.52
CA ASP A 24 1.46 -31.76 -0.44
C ASP A 24 1.77 -30.27 -0.32
N ARG A 25 3.04 -29.86 -0.48
CA ARG A 25 3.43 -28.44 -0.48
C ARG A 25 2.76 -27.68 -1.62
N LYS A 26 2.77 -28.24 -2.84
CA LYS A 26 2.09 -27.65 -4.00
C LYS A 26 0.58 -27.53 -3.78
N TYR A 27 -0.05 -28.57 -3.24
CA TYR A 27 -1.47 -28.55 -2.89
C TYR A 27 -1.78 -27.46 -1.83
N ASN A 28 -0.98 -27.40 -0.77
CA ASN A 28 -1.12 -26.43 0.30
C ASN A 28 -0.93 -24.98 -0.19
N ASN A 29 0.08 -24.71 -1.03
CA ASN A 29 0.31 -23.40 -1.64
C ASN A 29 -0.87 -23.01 -2.54
N THR A 30 -1.42 -23.96 -3.30
CA THR A 30 -2.60 -23.71 -4.14
C THR A 30 -3.83 -23.36 -3.29
N ARG A 31 -4.03 -24.07 -2.18
CA ARG A 31 -5.11 -23.81 -1.23
C ARG A 31 -4.96 -22.45 -0.55
N MET A 32 -3.77 -22.11 -0.08
CA MET A 32 -3.43 -20.80 0.51
C MET A 32 -3.73 -19.67 -0.48
N LYS A 33 -3.18 -19.79 -1.70
CA LYS A 33 -3.41 -18.83 -2.79
C LYS A 33 -4.89 -18.64 -3.08
N SER A 34 -5.65 -19.73 -3.18
CA SER A 34 -7.10 -19.68 -3.44
C SER A 34 -7.86 -19.04 -2.29
N HIS A 35 -7.47 -19.31 -1.05
CA HIS A 35 -8.06 -18.72 0.14
C HIS A 35 -7.82 -17.21 0.22
N LEU A 36 -6.56 -16.78 0.06
CA LEU A 36 -6.20 -15.37 0.04
C LEU A 36 -6.93 -14.62 -1.08
N ALA A 37 -6.98 -15.19 -2.28
CA ALA A 37 -7.69 -14.60 -3.43
C ALA A 37 -9.20 -14.41 -3.15
N LYS A 38 -9.86 -15.40 -2.54
CA LYS A 38 -11.28 -15.28 -2.14
C LYS A 38 -11.52 -14.18 -1.11
N ASN A 39 -10.49 -13.80 -0.36
CA ASN A 39 -10.54 -12.74 0.64
C ASN A 39 -10.00 -11.40 0.12
N GLY A 40 -9.85 -11.24 -1.20
CA GLY A 40 -9.49 -9.98 -1.83
C GLY A 40 -7.98 -9.74 -1.99
N PHE A 41 -7.13 -10.71 -1.65
CA PHE A 41 -5.71 -10.58 -1.91
C PHE A 41 -5.38 -10.81 -3.38
N HIS A 42 -4.60 -9.91 -3.95
CA HIS A 42 -4.04 -10.00 -5.28
C HIS A 42 -2.65 -10.67 -5.23
N TYR A 43 -2.28 -11.36 -6.31
CA TYR A 43 -0.98 -12.02 -6.50
C TYR A 43 -0.56 -11.91 -7.97
N GLY A 44 0.73 -12.07 -8.26
CA GLY A 44 1.24 -11.95 -9.61
C GLY A 44 1.36 -10.48 -10.01
N GLU A 45 0.31 -9.87 -10.56
CA GLU A 45 0.31 -8.46 -10.95
C GLU A 45 -0.74 -7.67 -10.14
N VAL A 46 -0.32 -6.52 -9.62
CA VAL A 46 -1.17 -5.59 -8.87
C VAL A 46 -1.23 -4.27 -9.62
N GLN A 47 -2.45 -3.82 -9.92
CA GLN A 47 -2.69 -2.51 -10.52
C GLN A 47 -2.88 -1.45 -9.41
N LEU A 48 -2.05 -0.42 -9.45
CA LEU A 48 -2.17 0.80 -8.64
C LEU A 48 -2.78 1.86 -9.56
N GLN A 49 -4.12 1.94 -9.57
CA GLN A 49 -4.86 2.76 -10.53
C GLN A 49 -4.54 4.24 -10.39
N GLU A 50 -4.41 4.71 -9.15
CA GLU A 50 -4.13 6.10 -8.78
C GLU A 50 -2.73 6.54 -9.23
N LEU A 51 -1.83 5.58 -9.42
CA LEU A 51 -0.48 5.78 -9.93
C LEU A 51 -0.32 5.29 -11.39
N GLU A 52 -1.39 4.85 -12.06
CA GLU A 52 -1.34 4.29 -13.41
C GLU A 52 -0.19 3.27 -13.62
N LEU A 53 0.05 2.43 -12.61
CA LEU A 53 1.18 1.50 -12.54
C LEU A 53 0.71 0.07 -12.31
N THR A 54 1.39 -0.87 -12.95
CA THR A 54 1.27 -2.31 -12.67
C THR A 54 2.58 -2.80 -12.07
N VAL A 55 2.49 -3.50 -10.95
CA VAL A 55 3.65 -4.02 -10.20
C VAL A 55 3.55 -5.53 -10.14
N SER A 56 4.66 -6.21 -10.47
CA SER A 56 4.75 -7.66 -10.30
C SER A 56 5.19 -8.00 -8.88
N LEU A 57 4.43 -8.88 -8.22
CA LEU A 57 4.75 -9.47 -6.92
C LEU A 57 5.58 -10.74 -7.09
N GLY A 58 6.48 -10.98 -6.14
CA GLY A 58 7.27 -12.21 -6.09
C GLY A 58 6.41 -13.46 -5.81
N GLU A 59 6.99 -14.64 -6.04
CA GLU A 59 6.32 -15.89 -5.65
C GLU A 59 6.08 -15.91 -4.14
N GLY A 60 4.83 -16.22 -3.73
CA GLY A 60 4.42 -16.21 -2.32
C GLY A 60 4.14 -14.83 -1.74
N GLU A 61 4.21 -13.76 -2.55
CA GLU A 61 3.80 -12.42 -2.16
C GLU A 61 2.35 -12.14 -2.57
N TYR A 62 1.63 -11.43 -1.70
CA TYR A 62 0.23 -11.07 -1.87
C TYR A 62 0.01 -9.63 -1.43
N SER A 63 -0.94 -8.93 -2.04
CA SER A 63 -1.32 -7.56 -1.66
C SER A 63 -2.81 -7.45 -1.41
N LEU A 64 -3.20 -6.74 -0.36
CA LEU A 64 -4.57 -6.33 -0.08
C LEU A 64 -4.59 -4.81 0.11
N ARG A 65 -5.38 -4.12 -0.72
CA ARG A 65 -5.66 -2.70 -0.64
C ARG A 65 -7.11 -2.52 -0.21
N LYS A 66 -7.38 -1.77 0.86
CA LYS A 66 -8.75 -1.61 1.39
C LYS A 66 -8.97 -0.25 2.04
N ALA A 67 -10.11 0.37 1.74
CA ALA A 67 -10.64 1.48 2.52
C ALA A 67 -11.33 0.91 3.77
N GLU A 68 -10.92 1.39 4.95
CA GLU A 68 -11.41 0.94 6.24
C GLU A 68 -12.10 2.10 6.96
N LYS A 69 -13.25 1.80 7.60
CA LYS A 69 -13.94 2.79 8.45
C LYS A 69 -13.17 3.09 9.72
N ASN A 70 -12.39 2.12 10.20
CA ASN A 70 -11.58 2.25 11.41
C ASN A 70 -10.25 1.51 11.24
N ILE A 71 -9.29 2.15 10.56
CA ILE A 71 -7.96 1.58 10.33
C ILE A 71 -7.29 1.16 11.64
N HIS A 72 -7.41 1.97 12.70
CA HIS A 72 -6.78 1.69 13.98
C HIS A 72 -7.31 0.40 14.63
N GLU A 73 -8.61 0.12 14.49
CA GLU A 73 -9.18 -1.14 14.98
C GLU A 73 -8.68 -2.32 14.15
N SER A 74 -8.74 -2.23 12.82
CA SER A 74 -8.23 -3.29 11.93
C SER A 74 -6.75 -3.61 12.19
N ALA A 75 -5.90 -2.59 12.30
CA ALA A 75 -4.48 -2.77 12.57
C ALA A 75 -4.21 -3.33 13.99
N ARG A 76 -4.94 -2.88 15.02
CA ARG A 76 -4.84 -3.48 16.38
C ARG A 76 -5.24 -4.95 16.41
N LEU A 77 -6.27 -5.33 15.64
CA LEU A 77 -6.73 -6.71 15.57
C LEU A 77 -5.69 -7.59 14.89
N ILE A 78 -5.08 -7.10 13.81
CA ILE A 78 -3.96 -7.76 13.14
C ILE A 78 -2.80 -7.93 14.12
N ASP A 79 -2.35 -6.87 14.78
CA ASP A 79 -1.29 -6.94 15.80
C ASP A 79 -1.58 -7.98 16.88
N ALA A 80 -2.80 -7.98 17.43
CA ALA A 80 -3.22 -8.94 18.44
C ALA A 80 -3.21 -10.39 17.93
N LEU A 81 -3.60 -10.62 16.68
CA LEU A 81 -3.63 -11.95 16.07
C LEU A 81 -2.22 -12.48 15.75
N PHE A 82 -1.27 -11.60 15.45
CA PHE A 82 0.09 -11.97 15.03
C PHE A 82 1.17 -11.76 16.09
N LYS A 83 0.82 -11.18 17.24
CA LYS A 83 1.78 -10.76 18.28
C LYS A 83 2.85 -9.82 17.71
N GLU A 84 2.50 -9.05 16.70
CA GLU A 84 3.33 -7.98 16.18
C GLU A 84 3.00 -6.70 16.95
N SER A 85 4.02 -5.89 17.20
CA SER A 85 3.89 -4.57 17.81
C SER A 85 4.02 -3.56 16.68
N THR A 86 2.94 -3.20 15.99
CA THR A 86 3.01 -2.06 15.08
C THR A 86 2.75 -0.76 15.82
N LYS A 87 3.60 0.22 15.56
CA LYS A 87 3.36 1.60 15.98
C LYS A 87 2.51 2.25 14.91
N ILE A 88 1.21 2.33 15.14
CA ILE A 88 0.33 3.17 14.33
C ILE A 88 0.43 4.59 14.90
N ASP A 89 0.92 5.53 14.09
CA ASP A 89 0.79 6.95 14.44
C ASP A 89 -0.71 7.30 14.36
N ARG A 90 -1.26 7.82 15.47
CA ARG A 90 -2.71 8.08 15.61
C ARG A 90 -3.21 9.20 14.70
N ASN A 91 -2.30 9.92 14.04
CA ASN A 91 -2.61 11.08 13.20
C ASN A 91 -2.53 10.77 11.70
N ILE A 92 -2.36 9.50 11.29
CA ILE A 92 -2.22 9.13 9.88
C ILE A 92 -3.51 8.44 9.40
N GLY A 93 -4.11 8.97 8.34
CA GLY A 93 -5.31 8.40 7.69
C GLY A 93 -5.03 7.20 6.78
N GLY A 94 -3.91 6.51 7.03
CA GLY A 94 -3.35 5.42 6.25
C GLY A 94 -2.52 4.49 7.13
N TRP A 95 -2.41 3.23 6.72
CA TRP A 95 -1.59 2.23 7.38
C TRP A 95 -1.10 1.19 6.38
N TYR A 96 0.22 1.11 6.25
CA TYR A 96 0.90 0.04 5.54
C TYR A 96 1.59 -0.92 6.51
N ASN A 97 1.44 -2.22 6.27
CA ASN A 97 2.23 -3.24 6.98
C ASN A 97 2.54 -4.45 6.10
N ILE A 98 3.57 -5.21 6.52
CA ILE A 98 3.94 -6.49 5.93
C ILE A 98 3.79 -7.57 6.99
N LEU A 99 2.91 -8.55 6.73
CA LEU A 99 2.81 -9.74 7.56
C LEU A 99 3.53 -10.90 6.89
N ASN A 100 4.47 -11.51 7.62
CA ASN A 100 5.13 -12.73 7.16
C ASN A 100 4.45 -13.95 7.79
N LEU A 101 3.67 -14.66 6.99
CA LEU A 101 3.03 -15.89 7.40
C LEU A 101 3.94 -17.08 7.10
N SER A 102 4.65 -17.53 8.13
CA SER A 102 5.38 -18.81 8.09
C SER A 102 4.59 -19.87 8.83
N PHE A 103 3.83 -20.69 8.10
CA PHE A 103 3.14 -21.84 8.67
C PHE A 103 3.75 -23.12 8.10
N LYS A 104 4.67 -23.71 8.87
CA LYS A 104 5.36 -24.96 8.51
C LYS A 104 6.11 -24.78 7.18
N ASP A 105 5.72 -25.50 6.13
CA ASP A 105 6.35 -25.47 4.80
C ASP A 105 5.74 -24.41 3.86
N ILE A 106 4.83 -23.56 4.35
CA ILE A 106 4.17 -22.51 3.56
C ILE A 106 4.69 -21.16 4.02
N PHE A 107 5.22 -20.39 3.09
CA PHE A 107 5.57 -18.99 3.27
C PHE A 107 4.62 -18.13 2.44
N ALA A 108 3.98 -17.15 3.07
CA ALA A 108 3.24 -16.11 2.39
C ALA A 108 3.61 -14.75 3.00
N LYS A 109 3.99 -13.80 2.16
CA LYS A 109 4.26 -12.42 2.54
C LYS A 109 3.08 -11.56 2.11
N LEU A 110 2.40 -10.97 3.07
CA LEU A 110 1.19 -10.19 2.85
C LEU A 110 1.50 -8.70 2.99
N HIS A 111 1.32 -7.95 1.91
CA HIS A 111 1.35 -6.50 1.91
C HIS A 111 -0.06 -5.97 2.17
N LEU A 112 -0.23 -5.21 3.24
CA LEU A 112 -1.50 -4.64 3.64
C LEU A 112 -1.44 -3.12 3.49
N VAL A 113 -2.34 -2.56 2.70
CA VAL A 113 -2.46 -1.13 2.43
C VAL A 113 -3.87 -0.70 2.84
N PHE A 114 -4.02 -0.05 3.98
CA PHE A 114 -5.31 0.46 4.45
C PHE A 114 -5.34 1.98 4.47
N VAL A 115 -6.49 2.54 4.13
CA VAL A 115 -6.76 3.99 4.21
C VAL A 115 -8.11 4.25 4.84
N GLU A 116 -8.28 5.42 5.42
CA GLU A 116 -9.57 5.79 6.03
C GLU A 116 -10.59 5.99 4.92
N ASP A 117 -11.77 5.38 5.08
CA ASP A 117 -12.88 5.54 4.14
C ASP A 117 -13.57 6.91 4.32
N ASN A 118 -12.94 7.95 3.77
CA ASN A 118 -13.41 9.34 3.83
C ASN A 118 -13.47 10.00 2.45
N ILE A 119 -13.58 9.22 1.37
CA ILE A 119 -13.55 9.71 -0.01
C ILE A 119 -14.63 10.77 -0.30
N ASP A 120 -15.84 10.60 0.26
CA ASP A 120 -16.96 11.53 0.02
C ASP A 120 -16.80 12.86 0.77
N SER A 121 -16.14 12.84 1.94
CA SER A 121 -16.00 14.02 2.80
C SER A 121 -14.67 14.75 2.62
N ASN A 122 -13.61 14.03 2.25
CA ASN A 122 -12.27 14.57 2.02
C ASN A 122 -11.50 13.74 0.98
N PRO A 123 -11.85 13.84 -0.32
CA PRO A 123 -11.24 13.04 -1.38
C PRO A 123 -9.74 13.31 -1.54
N VAL A 124 -9.28 14.53 -1.23
CA VAL A 124 -7.84 14.87 -1.23
C VAL A 124 -7.09 14.02 -0.21
N SER A 125 -7.59 13.97 1.04
CA SER A 125 -6.99 13.14 2.09
C SER A 125 -7.02 11.67 1.73
N PHE A 126 -8.15 11.18 1.21
CA PHE A 126 -8.30 9.79 0.77
C PHE A 126 -7.23 9.40 -0.26
N PHE A 127 -7.16 10.10 -1.40
CA PHE A 127 -6.22 9.75 -2.47
C PHE A 127 -4.76 10.02 -2.09
N TYR A 128 -4.51 11.04 -1.27
CA TYR A 128 -3.18 11.28 -0.73
C TYR A 128 -2.72 10.09 0.13
N ASN A 129 -3.52 9.67 1.11
CA ASN A 129 -3.18 8.56 1.98
C ASN A 129 -3.06 7.25 1.18
N LEU A 130 -3.93 7.02 0.19
CA LEU A 130 -3.85 5.82 -0.64
C LEU A 130 -2.56 5.77 -1.44
N GLY A 131 -2.22 6.87 -2.13
CA GLY A 131 -0.94 6.97 -2.83
C GLY A 131 0.27 6.92 -1.89
N HIS A 132 0.15 7.45 -0.67
CA HIS A 132 1.20 7.41 0.33
C HIS A 132 1.50 5.98 0.79
N GLU A 133 0.46 5.23 1.18
CA GLU A 133 0.61 3.84 1.60
C GLU A 133 1.01 2.93 0.42
N ASP A 134 0.54 3.21 -0.80
CA ASP A 134 1.06 2.56 -2.01
C ASP A 134 2.54 2.87 -2.24
N GLY A 135 2.99 4.07 -1.91
CA GLY A 135 4.41 4.44 -1.93
C GLY A 135 5.24 3.64 -0.92
N HIS A 136 4.70 3.34 0.27
CA HIS A 136 5.32 2.39 1.19
C HIS A 136 5.36 0.97 0.61
N PHE A 137 4.25 0.50 0.03
CA PHE A 137 4.19 -0.77 -0.68
C PHE A 137 5.27 -0.88 -1.76
N LEU A 138 5.37 0.11 -2.63
CA LEU A 138 6.34 0.18 -3.73
C LEU A 138 7.78 0.24 -3.23
N ASP A 139 8.07 0.95 -2.14
CA ASP A 139 9.43 0.99 -1.56
C ASP A 139 9.87 -0.42 -1.12
N TYR A 140 8.98 -1.18 -0.48
CA TYR A 140 9.27 -2.53 -0.01
C TYR A 140 9.24 -3.60 -1.11
N ALA A 141 8.40 -3.42 -2.14
CA ALA A 141 8.32 -4.31 -3.29
C ALA A 141 9.38 -4.01 -4.37
N GLY A 142 10.26 -3.01 -4.16
CA GLY A 142 11.28 -2.63 -5.14
C GLY A 142 10.74 -1.85 -6.35
N GLY A 143 9.52 -1.30 -6.26
CA GLY A 143 8.83 -0.56 -7.31
C GLY A 143 9.22 0.93 -7.44
N ARG A 144 10.17 1.43 -6.64
CA ARG A 144 10.58 2.85 -6.68
C ARG A 144 11.05 3.30 -8.06
N ASP A 145 11.87 2.49 -8.73
CA ASP A 145 12.39 2.83 -10.06
C ASP A 145 11.29 2.82 -11.11
N ALA A 146 10.26 1.97 -10.96
CA ALA A 146 9.11 1.95 -11.85
C ALA A 146 8.33 3.28 -11.79
N VAL A 147 8.13 3.84 -10.59
CA VAL A 147 7.53 5.17 -10.41
C VAL A 147 8.40 6.24 -11.06
N TYR A 148 9.71 6.25 -10.78
CA TYR A 148 10.60 7.26 -11.34
C TYR A 148 10.65 7.23 -12.86
N ASN A 149 10.60 6.04 -13.47
CA ASN A 149 10.56 5.91 -14.92
C ASN A 149 9.20 6.34 -15.49
N LYS A 150 8.09 5.90 -14.89
CA LYS A 150 6.73 6.25 -15.32
C LYS A 150 6.48 7.76 -15.32
N TYR A 151 7.01 8.46 -14.34
CA TYR A 151 6.85 9.90 -14.18
C TYR A 151 8.09 10.71 -14.59
N GLU A 152 9.04 10.10 -15.30
CA GLU A 152 10.26 10.76 -15.80
C GLU A 152 11.00 11.60 -14.74
N VAL A 153 11.02 11.11 -13.50
CA VAL A 153 11.53 11.86 -12.35
C VAL A 153 13.03 12.04 -12.50
N ARG A 154 13.46 13.28 -12.78
CA ARG A 154 14.88 13.61 -12.98
C ARG A 154 15.72 13.26 -11.74
N LYS A 155 16.98 12.85 -11.95
CA LYS A 155 17.93 12.48 -10.87
C LYS A 155 18.07 13.54 -9.76
N LYS A 156 17.94 14.83 -10.09
CA LYS A 156 17.98 15.92 -9.08
C LYS A 156 16.84 15.81 -8.05
N TYR A 157 15.65 15.38 -8.47
CA TYR A 157 14.49 15.20 -7.60
C TYR A 157 14.58 13.89 -6.82
N GLN A 158 15.01 12.80 -7.47
CA GLN A 158 15.26 11.52 -6.78
C GLN A 158 16.24 11.70 -5.60
N ARG A 159 17.30 12.50 -5.77
CA ARG A 159 18.26 12.82 -4.69
C ARG A 159 17.66 13.61 -3.53
N ARG A 160 16.57 14.36 -3.77
CA ARG A 160 15.80 15.09 -2.73
C ARG A 160 14.77 14.19 -2.04
N MET A 161 14.45 13.03 -2.60
CA MET A 161 13.46 12.05 -2.11
C MET A 161 14.09 10.72 -1.66
N LYS A 162 15.24 10.77 -0.99
CA LYS A 162 15.98 9.55 -0.59
C LYS A 162 15.28 8.70 0.47
N GLY A 163 14.48 9.34 1.34
CA GLY A 163 13.79 8.65 2.42
C GLY A 163 12.50 7.98 1.96
N ARG A 164 12.18 6.82 2.53
CA ARG A 164 10.93 6.07 2.32
C ARG A 164 9.70 6.98 2.38
N GLU A 165 9.63 7.78 3.42
CA GLU A 165 8.56 8.73 3.66
C GLU A 165 8.42 9.81 2.58
N SER A 166 9.54 10.35 2.08
CA SER A 166 9.49 11.36 1.02
C SER A 166 9.06 10.77 -0.32
N PHE A 167 9.42 9.50 -0.56
CA PHE A 167 8.92 8.76 -1.71
C PHE A 167 7.42 8.46 -1.58
N ALA A 168 6.96 8.07 -0.39
CA ALA A 168 5.55 7.87 -0.08
C ALA A 168 4.74 9.16 -0.26
N ASP A 169 5.19 10.28 0.33
CA ASP A 169 4.54 11.59 0.14
C ASP A 169 4.46 11.96 -1.37
N PHE A 170 5.51 11.69 -2.15
CA PHE A 170 5.50 11.93 -3.60
C PHE A 170 4.42 11.11 -4.31
N CYS A 171 4.32 9.81 -4.00
CA CYS A 171 3.26 8.96 -4.55
C CYS A 171 1.87 9.45 -4.15
N GLY A 172 1.68 9.87 -2.90
CA GLY A 172 0.44 10.50 -2.42
C GLY A 172 0.02 11.69 -3.27
N TRP A 173 0.95 12.62 -3.55
CA TRP A 173 0.64 13.80 -4.37
C TRP A 173 0.38 13.47 -5.84
N ILE A 174 1.07 12.49 -6.40
CA ILE A 174 0.79 12.00 -7.75
C ILE A 174 -0.63 11.42 -7.83
N SER A 175 -1.03 10.58 -6.86
CA SER A 175 -2.39 10.02 -6.78
C SER A 175 -3.47 11.10 -6.73
N VAL A 176 -3.29 12.12 -5.88
CA VAL A 176 -4.22 13.27 -5.83
C VAL A 176 -4.33 13.94 -7.18
N SER A 177 -3.21 14.17 -7.87
CA SER A 177 -3.22 14.84 -9.17
C SER A 177 -3.97 14.06 -10.26
N LYS A 178 -3.92 12.72 -10.19
CA LYS A 178 -4.53 11.85 -11.20
C LYS A 178 -6.02 11.66 -10.97
N MET A 179 -6.44 11.69 -9.71
CA MET A 179 -7.83 11.37 -9.33
C MET A 179 -8.74 12.60 -9.24
N LEU A 180 -8.19 13.81 -9.12
CA LEU A 180 -8.98 15.04 -9.03
C LEU A 180 -8.95 15.85 -10.33
N VAL A 181 -10.12 16.34 -10.76
CA VAL A 181 -10.32 17.08 -12.02
C VAL A 181 -9.46 18.35 -12.10
N ASP A 182 -9.27 19.05 -10.98
CA ASP A 182 -8.46 20.28 -10.90
C ASP A 182 -6.96 20.01 -10.65
N GLY A 183 -6.56 18.73 -10.54
CA GLY A 183 -5.19 18.31 -10.25
C GLY A 183 -4.60 18.93 -8.97
N LEU A 184 -3.30 19.22 -8.98
CA LEU A 184 -2.60 19.90 -7.87
C LEU A 184 -2.69 21.44 -7.94
N SER A 185 -3.22 22.00 -9.03
CA SER A 185 -3.30 23.44 -9.31
C SER A 185 -4.53 24.07 -8.65
N GLY A 186 -4.53 24.15 -7.32
CA GLY A 186 -5.64 24.79 -6.57
C GLY A 186 -5.73 24.35 -5.11
N LEU A 187 -4.98 23.32 -4.73
CA LEU A 187 -4.98 22.80 -3.36
C LEU A 187 -4.40 23.82 -2.38
N LYS A 188 -5.28 24.42 -1.56
CA LYS A 188 -4.90 25.06 -0.30
C LYS A 188 -4.65 23.94 0.70
N ILE A 189 -3.39 23.60 0.91
CA ILE A 189 -3.03 22.56 1.87
C ILE A 189 -3.16 23.15 3.27
N SER A 190 -4.08 22.59 4.06
CA SER A 190 -4.15 22.91 5.49
C SER A 190 -2.86 22.46 6.17
N ASP A 191 -2.41 23.21 7.17
CA ASP A 191 -1.15 22.90 7.89
C ASP A 191 -1.16 21.52 8.57
N GLU A 192 -2.35 20.91 8.74
CA GLU A 192 -2.56 19.61 9.37
C GLU A 192 -1.94 18.43 8.59
N ILE A 193 -1.88 18.52 7.25
CA ILE A 193 -1.25 17.50 6.38
C ILE A 193 0.28 17.73 6.25
N CYS A 194 0.77 18.90 6.68
CA CYS A 194 1.97 19.47 6.09
C CYS A 194 3.12 19.67 7.08
N ARG A 195 3.72 18.56 7.51
CA ARG A 195 5.13 18.59 7.92
C ARG A 195 5.96 19.10 6.73
N GLU A 196 7.00 19.90 6.98
CA GLU A 196 7.85 20.55 5.95
C GLU A 196 8.33 19.60 4.83
N ARG A 197 8.48 18.31 5.15
CA ARG A 197 8.75 17.22 4.22
C ARG A 197 7.71 17.08 3.10
N SER A 198 6.41 17.13 3.42
CA SER A 198 5.32 16.94 2.47
C SER A 198 5.13 18.17 1.56
N LYS A 199 5.39 19.39 2.07
CA LYS A 199 5.45 20.62 1.24
C LYS A 199 6.48 20.47 0.11
N ARG A 200 7.67 19.99 0.45
CA ARG A 200 8.75 19.78 -0.52
C ARG A 200 8.43 18.73 -1.57
N THR A 201 7.78 17.63 -1.21
CA THR A 201 7.44 16.56 -2.18
C THR A 201 6.28 16.94 -3.08
N LEU A 202 5.33 17.77 -2.59
CA LEU A 202 4.33 18.41 -3.44
C LEU A 202 4.98 19.28 -4.52
N GLU A 203 5.92 20.15 -4.15
CA GLU A 203 6.61 21.02 -5.12
C GLU A 203 7.28 20.17 -6.21
N ILE A 204 7.96 19.09 -5.81
CA ILE A 204 8.55 18.14 -6.75
C ILE A 204 7.48 17.49 -7.63
N ALA A 205 6.35 17.05 -7.08
CA ALA A 205 5.26 16.45 -7.86
C ALA A 205 4.69 17.44 -8.88
N LYS A 206 4.48 18.70 -8.50
CA LYS A 206 4.05 19.78 -9.41
C LYS A 206 5.05 20.00 -10.55
N GLU A 207 6.34 20.11 -10.23
CA GLU A 207 7.39 20.30 -11.24
C GLU A 207 7.45 19.11 -12.22
N VAL A 208 7.37 17.88 -11.70
CA VAL A 208 7.36 16.66 -12.52
C VAL A 208 6.16 16.60 -13.47
N LEU A 209 4.96 16.90 -12.97
CA LEU A 209 3.74 16.84 -13.77
C LEU A 209 3.64 17.98 -14.80
N LEU A 210 4.14 19.18 -14.48
CA LEU A 210 4.21 20.29 -15.42
C LEU A 210 5.15 20.02 -16.60
N ASP A 211 6.29 19.38 -16.32
CA ASP A 211 7.25 18.95 -17.35
C ASP A 211 6.60 17.96 -18.35
N GLN A 212 5.70 17.09 -17.89
CA GLN A 212 5.00 16.12 -18.74
C GLN A 212 3.93 16.74 -19.66
N SER A 213 3.30 17.84 -19.22
CA SER A 213 2.24 18.53 -20.00
C SER A 213 2.79 19.43 -21.11
N SER A 214 4.11 19.64 -21.16
CA SER A 214 4.77 20.60 -22.05
C SER A 214 5.49 19.94 -23.25
N GLY A 215 5.40 18.61 -23.37
CA GLY A 215 5.98 17.81 -24.47
C GLY A 215 4.90 17.06 -25.24
#